data_AF-A0A480AIB5-F1
#
_entry.id   AF-A0A480AIB5-F1
#
_cell.length_a   1.000
_cell.length_b   1.000
_cell.length_c   1.000
_cell.angle_alpha   90.00
_cell.angle_beta   90.00
_cell.angle_gamma   90.00
#
_symmetry.space_group_name_H-M   'P 1'
#
loop_
_entity.id
_entity.type
_entity.pdbx_description
1 polymer ?
#
loop_
_entity_poly.entity_id
_entity_poly.type
_entity_poly.pdbx_seq_one_letter_code
_entity_poly.pdbx_strand_id
1 'polypeptide(L)'
;MYPQLLFSKNQAIKQLISGYLASCFSVFTNDRGITGIESRKVPLYQGGYNQKILYISGVAMGISKSQNLPAMEIAQAMAGHLSRNSDSLFSVKVIPPGWIYLELIDSTLAAWLQNLIVFPENEDLINNFLNYQLPVTNHQSQISLHSLTIFKIQYAHSRCCSLLRLAEKDGLIALDRIGTKSYFSVKPIPLLNGDQKLLLNHVDEMLLMHQLVKLVDDLVCSHSSSLNWETAAGKLSQAFEKFWGSCRIWGEVKIQTPELAQARLGLLVATQLVFRSVLEDKLGVVAPIEL
;
A
#
# COMPACT_ATOMS: atom_id res chain seq x y z
N MET A 1 11.84 -19.95 -0.97
CA MET A 1 12.76 -18.95 -1.60
C MET A 1 12.13 -18.14 -2.74
N TYR A 2 10.92 -18.46 -3.21
CA TYR A 2 10.21 -17.69 -4.26
C TYR A 2 9.39 -16.46 -3.81
N PRO A 3 8.82 -16.38 -2.59
CA PRO A 3 7.85 -15.31 -2.31
C PRO A 3 8.44 -13.96 -1.91
N GLN A 4 9.68 -13.93 -1.39
CA GLN A 4 10.42 -12.68 -1.21
C GLN A 4 10.67 -11.96 -2.56
N LEU A 5 10.84 -12.74 -3.64
CA LEU A 5 11.04 -12.24 -5.01
C LEU A 5 9.74 -11.72 -5.65
N LEU A 6 8.58 -12.24 -5.27
CA LEU A 6 7.27 -11.71 -5.69
C LEU A 6 6.97 -10.36 -5.03
N PHE A 7 7.40 -10.21 -3.78
CA PHE A 7 7.16 -9.01 -3.01
C PHE A 7 8.00 -7.82 -3.47
N SER A 8 9.24 -8.05 -3.94
CA SER A 8 10.09 -7.00 -4.52
C SER A 8 9.59 -6.49 -5.88
N LYS A 9 8.78 -7.28 -6.59
CA LYS A 9 8.17 -6.90 -7.89
C LYS A 9 6.80 -6.24 -7.76
N ASN A 10 6.05 -6.53 -6.69
CA ASN A 10 4.70 -6.03 -6.48
C ASN A 10 4.68 -4.95 -5.40
N GLN A 11 4.71 -3.68 -5.81
CA GLN A 11 4.53 -2.56 -4.88
C GLN A 11 3.09 -2.46 -4.34
N ALA A 12 2.11 -3.05 -5.03
CA ALA A 12 0.73 -3.16 -4.55
C ALA A 12 0.48 -4.51 -3.87
N ILE A 13 -0.02 -4.46 -2.64
CA ILE A 13 -0.33 -5.65 -1.86
C ILE A 13 -1.55 -6.38 -2.45
N LYS A 14 -2.46 -5.65 -3.08
CA LYS A 14 -3.57 -6.22 -3.85
C LYS A 14 -3.08 -7.08 -5.03
N GLN A 15 -2.00 -6.70 -5.72
CA GLN A 15 -1.42 -7.53 -6.79
C GLN A 15 -0.78 -8.80 -6.22
N LEU A 16 -0.01 -8.66 -5.13
CA LEU A 16 0.58 -9.79 -4.42
C LEU A 16 -0.49 -10.83 -4.07
N ILE A 17 -1.54 -10.39 -3.38
CA ILE A 17 -2.63 -11.28 -2.94
C ILE A 17 -3.38 -11.87 -4.12
N SER A 18 -3.63 -11.07 -5.16
CA SER A 18 -4.28 -11.55 -6.38
C SER A 18 -3.45 -12.63 -7.08
N GLY A 19 -2.12 -12.51 -7.09
CA GLY A 19 -1.20 -13.53 -7.61
C GLY A 19 -1.29 -14.84 -6.84
N TYR A 20 -1.32 -14.79 -5.51
CA TYR A 20 -1.54 -15.97 -4.67
C TYR A 20 -2.90 -16.63 -4.91
N LEU A 21 -3.96 -15.83 -5.00
CA LEU A 21 -5.31 -16.34 -5.26
C LEU A 21 -5.41 -16.96 -6.66
N ALA A 22 -4.78 -16.37 -7.67
CA ALA A 22 -4.71 -16.92 -9.03
C ALA A 22 -3.89 -18.23 -9.08
N SER A 23 -2.77 -18.32 -8.35
CA SER A 23 -2.01 -19.55 -8.24
C SER A 23 -2.79 -20.66 -7.54
N CYS A 24 -3.59 -20.35 -6.52
CA CYS A 24 -4.48 -21.35 -5.92
C CYS A 24 -5.53 -21.79 -6.94
N PHE A 25 -6.11 -20.83 -7.65
CA PHE A 25 -7.14 -21.08 -8.66
C PHE A 25 -6.66 -22.03 -9.77
N SER A 26 -5.45 -21.85 -10.28
CA SER A 26 -4.88 -22.73 -11.32
C SER A 26 -4.70 -24.17 -10.84
N VAL A 27 -4.28 -24.37 -9.59
CA VAL A 27 -4.17 -25.71 -8.99
C VAL A 27 -5.54 -26.38 -8.91
N PHE A 28 -6.57 -25.67 -8.42
CA PHE A 28 -7.93 -26.21 -8.29
C PHE A 28 -8.61 -26.53 -9.64
N THR A 29 -8.26 -25.80 -10.70
CA THR A 29 -8.83 -26.01 -12.04
C THR A 29 -8.09 -27.10 -12.83
N ASN A 30 -6.77 -27.20 -12.69
CA ASN A 30 -5.96 -28.23 -13.34
C ASN A 30 -6.19 -29.63 -12.74
N ASP A 31 -6.32 -29.76 -11.42
CA ASP A 31 -6.60 -31.06 -10.76
C ASP A 31 -7.98 -31.63 -11.12
N ARG A 32 -8.88 -30.82 -11.69
CA ARG A 32 -10.26 -31.23 -12.03
C ARG A 32 -10.59 -31.15 -13.53
N GLY A 33 -9.62 -30.82 -14.38
CA GLY A 33 -9.80 -30.77 -15.83
C GLY A 33 -10.75 -29.67 -16.33
N ILE A 34 -10.63 -28.45 -15.79
CA ILE A 34 -11.62 -27.39 -16.01
C ILE A 34 -11.01 -26.24 -16.80
N THR A 35 -11.09 -26.36 -18.12
CA THR A 35 -10.80 -25.32 -19.09
C THR A 35 -12.01 -24.40 -19.24
N GLY A 36 -12.07 -23.28 -18.52
CA GLY A 36 -13.19 -22.36 -18.73
C GLY A 36 -13.30 -21.13 -17.83
N ILE A 37 -12.29 -20.80 -17.02
CA ILE A 37 -12.33 -19.59 -16.19
C ILE A 37 -11.05 -18.81 -16.44
N GLU A 38 -10.92 -18.31 -17.67
CA GLU A 38 -9.98 -17.23 -17.97
C GLU A 38 -10.43 -15.96 -17.23
N SER A 39 -9.52 -15.41 -16.43
CA SER A 39 -9.52 -14.03 -15.93
C SER A 39 -10.80 -13.50 -15.24
N ARG A 40 -11.50 -14.28 -14.42
CA ARG A 40 -12.46 -13.66 -13.49
C ARG A 40 -11.68 -12.83 -12.48
N LYS A 41 -11.79 -11.49 -12.57
CA LYS A 41 -11.29 -10.53 -11.57
C LYS A 41 -11.62 -11.08 -10.19
N VAL A 42 -10.60 -11.49 -9.44
CA VAL A 42 -10.78 -11.98 -8.07
C VAL A 42 -11.31 -10.79 -7.27
N PRO A 43 -12.56 -10.82 -6.77
CA PRO A 43 -13.10 -9.70 -6.03
C PRO A 43 -12.30 -9.61 -4.73
N LEU A 44 -11.44 -8.61 -4.64
CA LEU A 44 -10.62 -8.33 -3.48
C LEU A 44 -10.99 -6.96 -2.93
N TYR A 45 -11.59 -6.95 -1.76
CA TYR A 45 -11.94 -5.74 -1.04
C TYR A 45 -10.98 -5.57 0.13
N GLN A 46 -10.47 -4.36 0.32
CA GLN A 46 -9.72 -4.03 1.51
C GLN A 46 -10.71 -3.59 2.60
N GLY A 47 -10.78 -4.37 3.68
CA GLY A 47 -11.46 -4.01 4.91
C GLY A 47 -10.43 -3.50 5.93
N GLY A 48 -10.80 -2.49 6.71
CA GLY A 48 -10.08 -2.13 7.93
C GLY A 48 -10.95 -2.50 9.13
N TYR A 49 -10.57 -3.53 9.88
CA TYR A 49 -11.17 -3.81 11.19
C TYR A 49 -10.02 -3.86 12.20
N ASN A 50 -10.14 -3.11 13.30
CA ASN A 50 -9.15 -3.10 14.39
C ASN A 50 -7.70 -2.83 13.95
N GLN A 51 -7.47 -1.74 13.19
CA GLN A 51 -6.12 -1.24 12.84
C GLN A 51 -5.30 -2.16 11.92
N LYS A 52 -5.87 -3.25 11.42
CA LYS A 52 -5.18 -4.22 10.57
C LYS A 52 -5.60 -4.11 9.11
N ILE A 53 -4.68 -4.46 8.22
CA ILE A 53 -4.92 -4.46 6.78
C ILE A 53 -5.43 -5.84 6.38
N LEU A 54 -6.73 -5.89 6.08
CA LEU A 54 -7.47 -7.10 5.75
C LEU A 54 -7.94 -7.04 4.30
N TYR A 55 -7.73 -8.13 3.57
CA TYR A 55 -8.28 -8.34 2.25
C TYR A 55 -9.31 -9.48 2.29
N ILE A 56 -10.45 -9.26 1.64
CA ILE A 56 -11.57 -10.18 1.64
C ILE A 56 -11.81 -10.64 0.21
N SER A 57 -11.81 -11.96 0.00
CA SER A 57 -12.09 -12.58 -1.28
C SER A 57 -13.33 -13.48 -1.24
N GLY A 58 -14.22 -13.27 -2.21
CA GLY A 58 -15.41 -14.11 -2.45
C GLY A 58 -15.18 -15.20 -3.49
N VAL A 59 -13.93 -15.49 -3.86
CA VAL A 59 -13.58 -16.38 -4.98
C VAL A 59 -14.18 -17.78 -4.86
N ALA A 60 -14.24 -18.35 -3.66
CA ALA A 60 -14.78 -19.70 -3.43
C ALA A 60 -16.27 -19.80 -3.79
N MET A 61 -17.06 -18.75 -3.53
CA MET A 61 -18.48 -18.71 -3.92
C MET A 61 -18.64 -18.57 -5.43
N GLY A 62 -17.73 -17.87 -6.10
CA GLY A 62 -17.67 -17.80 -7.56
C GLY A 62 -17.39 -19.17 -8.18
N ILE A 63 -16.48 -19.95 -7.58
CA ILE A 63 -16.12 -21.31 -8.02
C ILE A 63 -17.24 -22.31 -7.74
N SER A 64 -17.86 -22.23 -6.56
CA SER A 64 -18.92 -23.14 -6.11
C SER A 64 -20.01 -23.33 -7.17
N LYS A 65 -20.44 -22.25 -7.82
CA LYS A 65 -21.43 -22.28 -8.90
C LYS A 65 -20.99 -23.07 -10.13
N SER A 66 -19.70 -23.06 -10.46
CA SER A 66 -19.14 -23.78 -11.61
C SER A 66 -18.82 -25.25 -11.31
N GLN A 67 -18.57 -25.59 -10.05
CA GLN A 67 -18.09 -26.90 -9.61
C GLN A 67 -19.16 -27.79 -8.96
N ASN A 68 -20.36 -27.24 -8.70
CA ASN A 68 -21.39 -27.88 -7.87
C ASN A 68 -20.87 -28.40 -6.52
N LEU A 69 -19.90 -27.70 -5.94
CA LEU A 69 -19.35 -28.00 -4.62
C LEU A 69 -19.75 -26.94 -3.59
N PRO A 70 -19.85 -27.28 -2.29
CA PRO A 70 -20.07 -26.31 -1.24
C PRO A 70 -18.94 -25.26 -1.21
N ALA A 71 -19.32 -23.97 -1.23
CA ALA A 71 -18.37 -22.86 -1.20
C ALA A 71 -17.44 -22.90 0.03
N MET A 72 -17.92 -23.44 1.15
CA MET A 72 -17.12 -23.64 2.36
C MET A 72 -15.98 -24.64 2.16
N GLU A 73 -16.22 -25.77 1.48
CA GLU A 73 -15.19 -26.77 1.20
C GLU A 73 -14.10 -26.20 0.28
N ILE A 74 -14.52 -25.46 -0.75
CA ILE A 74 -13.60 -24.76 -1.65
C ILE A 74 -12.78 -23.74 -0.87
N ALA A 75 -13.42 -22.92 -0.03
CA ALA A 75 -12.75 -21.89 0.75
C ALA A 75 -11.73 -22.49 1.74
N GLN A 76 -12.06 -23.60 2.40
CA GLN A 76 -11.17 -24.32 3.32
C GLN A 76 -9.96 -24.90 2.57
N ALA A 77 -10.18 -25.54 1.42
CA ALA A 77 -9.10 -26.10 0.62
C ALA A 77 -8.16 -25.00 0.11
N MET A 78 -8.72 -23.89 -0.39
CA MET A 78 -7.95 -22.71 -0.80
C MET A 78 -7.17 -22.10 0.37
N ALA A 79 -7.79 -21.96 1.54
CA ALA A 79 -7.12 -21.43 2.71
C ALA A 79 -5.95 -22.31 3.17
N GLY A 80 -6.11 -23.64 3.13
CA GLY A 80 -5.03 -24.58 3.41
C GLY A 80 -3.86 -24.44 2.44
N HIS A 81 -4.13 -24.27 1.14
CA HIS A 81 -3.10 -24.04 0.13
C HIS A 81 -2.39 -22.68 0.33
N LEU A 82 -3.15 -21.62 0.59
CA LEU A 82 -2.62 -20.27 0.83
C LEU A 82 -1.70 -20.26 2.06
N SER A 83 -2.14 -20.82 3.19
CA SER A 83 -1.35 -20.87 4.42
C SER A 83 -0.04 -21.66 4.29
N ARG A 84 0.02 -22.66 3.40
CA ARG A 84 1.23 -23.46 3.16
C ARG A 84 2.23 -22.77 2.23
N ASN A 85 1.75 -21.97 1.29
CA ASN A 85 2.56 -21.42 0.21
C ASN A 85 2.85 -19.91 0.36
N SER A 86 2.22 -19.23 1.32
CA SER A 86 2.40 -17.79 1.54
C SER A 86 3.68 -17.43 2.30
N ASP A 87 4.52 -18.38 2.73
CA ASP A 87 5.69 -18.16 3.58
C ASP A 87 5.40 -17.19 4.76
N SER A 88 4.22 -17.37 5.38
CA SER A 88 3.72 -16.54 6.48
C SER A 88 3.45 -15.06 6.16
N LEU A 89 3.34 -14.65 4.89
CA LEU A 89 3.09 -13.24 4.53
C LEU A 89 1.74 -12.67 5.02
N PHE A 90 0.76 -13.55 5.24
CA PHE A 90 -0.55 -13.18 5.75
C PHE A 90 -1.18 -14.37 6.47
N SER A 91 -2.04 -14.05 7.44
CA SER A 91 -2.91 -15.04 8.06
C SER A 91 -4.18 -15.22 7.23
N VAL A 92 -4.62 -16.47 7.10
CA VAL A 92 -5.79 -16.84 6.29
C VAL A 92 -6.91 -17.34 7.20
N LYS A 93 -8.12 -16.80 7.04
CA LYS A 93 -9.32 -17.24 7.76
C LYS A 93 -10.47 -17.45 6.78
N VAL A 94 -11.28 -18.48 7.02
CA VAL A 94 -12.49 -18.76 6.23
C VAL A 94 -13.71 -18.36 7.05
N ILE A 95 -14.58 -17.53 6.48
CA ILE A 95 -15.79 -17.03 7.12
C ILE A 95 -17.02 -17.47 6.31
N PRO A 96 -18.10 -17.98 6.93
CA PRO A 96 -19.32 -18.35 6.22
C PRO A 96 -19.90 -17.20 5.38
N PRO A 97 -20.48 -17.48 4.18
CA PRO A 97 -20.69 -18.80 3.58
C PRO A 97 -19.53 -19.29 2.67
N GLY A 98 -18.33 -18.69 2.78
CA GLY A 98 -17.18 -19.04 1.93
C GLY A 98 -16.26 -17.86 1.59
N TRP A 99 -16.22 -16.83 2.45
CA TRP A 99 -15.29 -15.72 2.33
C TRP A 99 -13.91 -16.13 2.81
N ILE A 100 -12.88 -15.71 2.08
CA ILE A 100 -11.48 -15.88 2.47
C ILE A 100 -10.94 -14.53 2.93
N TYR A 101 -10.57 -14.45 4.20
CA TYR A 101 -10.03 -13.28 4.87
C TYR A 101 -8.51 -13.43 4.94
N LEU A 102 -7.79 -12.41 4.47
CA LEU A 102 -6.34 -12.38 4.33
C LEU A 102 -5.81 -11.16 5.06
N GLU A 103 -5.27 -11.38 6.25
CA GLU A 103 -4.77 -10.32 7.12
C GLU A 103 -3.24 -10.30 7.07
N LEU A 104 -2.66 -9.17 6.64
CA LEU A 104 -1.21 -9.02 6.57
C LEU A 104 -0.58 -9.06 7.96
N ILE A 105 0.57 -9.70 8.07
CA ILE A 105 1.37 -9.68 9.29
C ILE A 105 2.33 -8.48 9.32
N ASP A 106 2.74 -8.09 10.52
CA ASP A 106 3.61 -6.94 10.78
C ASP A 106 4.89 -6.94 9.93
N SER A 107 5.57 -8.09 9.81
CA SER A 107 6.80 -8.20 9.02
C SER A 107 6.58 -7.98 7.53
N THR A 108 5.40 -8.36 7.01
CA THR A 108 5.03 -8.11 5.62
C THR A 108 4.73 -6.64 5.40
N LEU A 109 4.06 -6.00 6.36
CA LEU A 109 3.81 -4.56 6.29
C LEU A 109 5.09 -3.73 6.37
N ALA A 110 6.01 -4.13 7.25
CA ALA A 110 7.32 -3.53 7.37
C ALA A 110 8.13 -3.70 6.08
N ALA A 111 8.19 -4.92 5.53
CA ALA A 111 8.88 -5.15 4.25
C ALA A 111 8.26 -4.31 3.13
N TRP A 112 6.93 -4.18 3.10
CA TRP A 112 6.21 -3.43 2.07
C TRP A 112 6.62 -1.96 2.11
N LEU A 113 6.53 -1.37 3.31
CA LEU A 113 6.93 0.01 3.52
C LEU A 113 8.41 0.20 3.20
N GLN A 114 9.27 -0.74 3.59
CA GLN A 114 10.70 -0.69 3.31
C GLN A 114 11.00 -0.63 1.82
N ASN A 115 10.33 -1.47 1.02
CA ASN A 115 10.45 -1.50 -0.44
C ASN A 115 9.89 -0.25 -1.12
N LEU A 116 8.92 0.42 -0.49
CA LEU A 116 8.35 1.66 -1.01
C LEU A 116 9.27 2.86 -0.80
N ILE A 117 10.11 2.84 0.26
CA ILE A 117 10.97 3.98 0.64
C ILE A 117 12.45 3.80 0.27
N VAL A 118 12.91 2.55 0.08
CA VAL A 118 14.24 2.22 -0.45
C VAL A 118 14.09 1.95 -1.94
N PHE A 119 14.60 2.86 -2.78
CA PHE A 119 14.71 2.60 -4.20
C PHE A 119 16.02 1.87 -4.47
N PRO A 120 16.02 0.75 -5.19
CA PRO A 120 17.26 0.16 -5.65
C PRO A 120 17.93 1.12 -6.66
N GLU A 121 19.26 1.15 -6.66
CA GLU A 121 20.10 1.95 -7.57
C GLU A 121 19.86 1.65 -9.08
N ASN A 122 18.98 0.69 -9.42
CA ASN A 122 18.64 0.31 -10.79
C ASN A 122 17.57 1.25 -11.39
N GLU A 123 17.98 2.05 -12.37
CA GLU A 123 17.14 2.98 -13.16
C GLU A 123 15.88 2.33 -13.77
N ASP A 124 15.89 1.02 -14.04
CA ASP A 124 14.77 0.32 -14.70
C ASP A 124 13.50 0.20 -13.85
N LEU A 125 13.62 0.09 -12.51
CA LEU A 125 12.46 0.02 -11.62
C LEU A 125 11.84 1.40 -11.40
N ILE A 126 12.68 2.44 -11.39
CA ILE A 126 12.30 3.85 -11.30
C ILE A 126 11.47 4.23 -12.52
N ASN A 127 11.93 3.81 -13.70
CA ASN A 127 11.20 4.00 -14.95
C ASN A 127 9.86 3.26 -14.93
N ASN A 128 9.74 2.06 -14.36
CA ASN A 128 8.43 1.37 -14.31
C ASN A 128 7.42 2.01 -13.34
N PHE A 129 7.88 2.63 -12.25
CA PHE A 129 7.01 3.40 -11.35
C PHE A 129 6.55 4.72 -12.01
N LEU A 130 7.46 5.40 -12.72
CA LEU A 130 7.25 6.72 -13.30
C LEU A 130 6.72 6.71 -14.74
N ASN A 131 6.83 5.61 -15.48
CA ASN A 131 6.39 5.48 -16.88
C ASN A 131 4.94 4.99 -17.00
N TYR A 132 4.14 4.99 -15.93
CA TYR A 132 2.68 4.94 -16.06
C TYR A 132 2.14 6.29 -16.58
N GLN A 133 2.64 6.72 -17.73
CA GLN A 133 2.05 7.79 -18.53
C GLN A 133 0.71 7.27 -19.08
N LEU A 134 -0.38 7.75 -18.49
CA LEU A 134 -1.72 7.58 -19.04
C LEU A 134 -2.25 8.95 -19.50
N PRO A 135 -3.23 8.95 -20.43
CA PRO A 135 -3.67 10.16 -21.10
C PRO A 135 -4.25 11.15 -20.10
N VAL A 136 -3.79 12.41 -20.17
CA VAL A 136 -4.33 13.54 -19.42
C VAL A 136 -5.82 13.66 -19.75
N THR A 137 -6.69 13.29 -18.81
CA THR A 137 -8.13 13.57 -18.92
C THR A 137 -8.38 14.99 -18.45
N ASN A 138 -8.64 15.88 -19.40
CA ASN A 138 -9.13 17.24 -19.15
C ASN A 138 -10.51 17.18 -18.49
N HIS A 139 -10.57 17.35 -17.17
CA HIS A 139 -11.83 17.65 -16.49
C HIS A 139 -11.91 19.13 -16.14
N GLN A 140 -12.76 19.84 -16.90
CA GLN A 140 -13.12 21.23 -16.63
C GLN A 140 -14.12 21.32 -15.46
N SER A 141 -13.76 22.19 -14.50
CA SER A 141 -14.59 23.06 -13.66
C SER A 141 -15.68 22.48 -12.73
N GLN A 142 -15.30 22.33 -11.45
CA GLN A 142 -16.13 22.74 -10.29
C GLN A 142 -15.25 23.50 -9.28
N ILE A 143 -15.13 24.81 -9.49
CA ILE A 143 -14.29 25.72 -8.69
C ILE A 143 -15.08 26.14 -7.43
N SER A 144 -14.90 25.44 -6.31
CA SER A 144 -15.02 26.01 -4.94
C SER A 144 -14.58 25.02 -3.85
N LEU A 145 -14.90 23.72 -3.99
CA LEU A 145 -14.48 22.64 -3.08
C LEU A 145 -13.23 21.90 -3.58
N HIS A 146 -13.13 21.69 -4.89
CA HIS A 146 -12.04 20.94 -5.52
C HIS A 146 -10.68 21.64 -5.35
N SER A 147 -10.67 22.98 -5.33
CA SER A 147 -9.46 23.77 -5.06
C SER A 147 -8.99 23.63 -3.60
N LEU A 148 -9.91 23.56 -2.64
CA LEU A 148 -9.56 23.46 -1.23
C LEU A 148 -8.99 22.07 -0.89
N THR A 149 -9.58 21.00 -1.41
CA THR A 149 -9.04 19.65 -1.20
C THR A 149 -7.68 19.49 -1.88
N ILE A 150 -7.53 19.95 -3.12
CA ILE A 150 -6.22 19.96 -3.80
C ILE A 150 -5.20 20.74 -2.96
N PHE A 151 -5.57 21.91 -2.46
CA PHE A 151 -4.68 22.72 -1.62
C PHE A 151 -4.26 21.97 -0.34
N LYS A 152 -5.19 21.27 0.33
CA LYS A 152 -4.87 20.43 1.49
C LYS A 152 -3.90 19.31 1.15
N ILE A 153 -4.10 18.65 0.01
CA ILE A 153 -3.20 17.59 -0.47
C ILE A 153 -1.80 18.16 -0.78
N GLN A 154 -1.74 19.32 -1.45
CA GLN A 154 -0.48 20.01 -1.72
C GLN A 154 0.23 20.45 -0.43
N TYR A 155 -0.52 20.96 0.55
CA TYR A 155 -0.01 21.30 1.88
C TYR A 155 0.54 20.08 2.61
N ALA A 156 -0.18 18.96 2.59
CA ALA A 156 0.29 17.72 3.20
C ALA A 156 1.60 17.23 2.54
N HIS A 157 1.67 17.29 1.21
CA HIS A 157 2.89 16.98 0.45
C HIS A 157 4.07 17.89 0.82
N SER A 158 3.89 19.22 0.77
CA SER A 158 4.95 20.19 1.07
C SER A 158 5.40 20.08 2.52
N ARG A 159 4.47 19.81 3.45
CA ARG A 159 4.78 19.56 4.85
C ARG A 159 5.63 18.30 5.03
N CYS A 160 5.29 17.20 4.37
CA CYS A 160 6.13 16.00 4.37
C CYS A 160 7.54 16.33 3.87
N CYS A 161 7.67 17.07 2.76
CA CYS A 161 8.96 17.49 2.22
C CYS A 161 9.79 18.30 3.24
N SER A 162 9.17 19.29 3.90
CA SER A 162 9.83 20.11 4.92
C SER A 162 10.28 19.30 6.14
N LEU A 163 9.45 18.36 6.60
CA LEU A 163 9.77 17.48 7.73
C LEU A 163 10.91 16.51 7.39
N LEU A 164 10.92 15.96 6.19
CA LEU A 164 12.01 15.08 5.73
C LEU A 164 13.34 15.84 5.63
N ARG A 165 13.32 17.08 5.08
CA ARG A 165 14.51 17.95 5.07
C ARG A 165 15.01 18.26 6.47
N LEU A 166 14.10 18.50 7.42
CA LEU A 166 14.47 18.70 8.82
C LEU A 166 15.12 17.43 9.41
N ALA A 167 14.55 16.26 9.14
CA ALA A 167 15.06 14.99 9.63
C ALA A 167 16.46 14.65 9.08
N GLU A 168 16.73 14.97 7.81
CA GLU A 168 18.05 14.87 7.20
C GLU A 168 19.06 15.77 7.90
N LYS A 169 18.73 17.06 8.08
CA LYS A 169 19.58 18.03 8.80
C LYS A 169 19.89 17.59 10.23
N ASP A 170 18.92 16.96 10.87
CA ASP A 170 18.99 16.44 12.23
C ASP A 170 19.71 15.09 12.36
N GLY A 171 20.16 14.51 11.24
CA GLY A 171 20.87 13.22 11.19
C GLY A 171 19.99 12.00 11.48
N LEU A 172 18.65 12.13 11.45
CA LEU A 172 17.72 11.03 11.74
C LEU A 172 17.65 10.02 10.59
N ILE A 173 17.71 10.52 9.35
CA ILE A 173 17.68 9.74 8.11
C ILE A 173 18.70 10.31 7.13
N ALA A 174 19.18 9.47 6.23
CA ALA A 174 19.95 9.92 5.08
C ALA A 174 19.03 9.84 3.86
N LEU A 175 18.79 10.99 3.22
CA LEU A 175 18.00 11.05 2.00
C LEU A 175 18.92 10.87 0.80
N ASP A 176 18.62 9.91 -0.04
CA ASP A 176 19.22 9.81 -1.36
C ASP A 176 18.36 10.58 -2.38
N ARG A 177 19.02 11.45 -3.14
CA ARG A 177 18.39 12.35 -4.11
C ARG A 177 18.65 11.79 -5.49
N ILE A 178 17.75 10.95 -5.96
CA ILE A 178 17.88 10.35 -7.29
C ILE A 178 17.40 11.35 -8.35
N GLY A 179 18.33 11.89 -9.14
CA GLY A 179 18.06 12.73 -10.32
C GLY A 179 17.58 14.17 -10.07
N THR A 180 17.23 14.87 -11.17
CA THR A 180 16.79 16.29 -11.19
C THR A 180 15.42 16.54 -10.55
N LYS A 181 14.71 15.48 -10.14
CA LYS A 181 13.32 15.50 -9.73
C LYS A 181 13.14 15.19 -8.24
N SER A 182 13.92 15.76 -7.33
CA SER A 182 13.62 15.83 -5.87
C SER A 182 12.92 14.60 -5.25
N TYR A 183 13.34 13.38 -5.56
CA TYR A 183 12.83 12.18 -4.91
C TYR A 183 13.56 11.99 -3.59
N PHE A 184 12.82 11.51 -2.59
CA PHE A 184 13.40 11.12 -1.31
C PHE A 184 13.41 9.59 -1.26
N SER A 185 14.59 8.99 -1.40
CA SER A 185 14.82 7.64 -0.91
C SER A 185 15.52 7.71 0.43
N VAL A 186 15.36 6.69 1.27
CA VAL A 186 16.13 6.57 2.51
C VAL A 186 16.92 5.28 2.48
N LYS A 187 18.05 5.26 3.20
CA LYS A 187 18.66 3.99 3.61
C LYS A 187 17.65 3.15 4.41
N PRO A 188 17.80 1.82 4.47
CA PRO A 188 16.91 0.96 5.24
C PRO A 188 16.71 1.48 6.68
N ILE A 189 15.46 1.46 7.14
CA ILE A 189 15.03 2.02 8.42
C ILE A 189 14.53 0.88 9.31
N PRO A 190 14.79 0.88 10.63
CA PRO A 190 14.17 -0.07 11.54
C PRO A 190 12.65 0.14 11.55
N LEU A 191 11.90 -0.85 11.06
CA LEU A 191 10.42 -0.86 11.08
C LEU A 191 9.85 -1.89 12.06
N LEU A 192 10.66 -2.86 12.48
CA LEU A 192 10.29 -3.92 13.41
C LEU A 192 11.10 -3.79 14.69
N ASN A 193 10.49 -4.17 15.82
CA ASN A 193 11.21 -4.33 17.08
C ASN A 193 11.89 -5.71 17.16
N GLY A 194 12.60 -5.97 18.27
CA GLY A 194 13.26 -7.27 18.52
C GLY A 194 12.33 -8.50 18.48
N ASP A 195 11.03 -8.31 18.70
CA ASP A 195 10.00 -9.37 18.69
C ASP A 195 9.34 -9.55 17.31
N GLN A 196 9.87 -8.95 16.24
CA GLN A 196 9.27 -8.95 14.90
C GLN A 196 7.89 -8.28 14.82
N LYS A 197 7.57 -7.40 15.77
CA LYS A 197 6.35 -6.58 15.75
C LYS A 197 6.62 -5.22 15.14
N LEU A 198 5.62 -4.67 14.47
CA LEU A 198 5.71 -3.36 13.85
C LEU A 198 5.92 -2.29 14.93
N LEU A 199 6.92 -1.41 14.74
CA LEU A 199 7.15 -0.27 15.64
C LEU A 199 6.00 0.73 15.59
N LEU A 200 5.32 0.81 14.45
CA LEU A 200 4.16 1.67 14.20
C LEU A 200 2.91 1.00 14.79
N ASN A 201 2.47 1.46 15.96
CA ASN A 201 1.37 0.86 16.71
C ASN A 201 0.30 1.87 17.14
N HIS A 202 0.54 3.18 16.94
CA HIS A 202 -0.42 4.22 17.26
C HIS A 202 -1.60 4.16 16.28
N VAL A 203 -2.80 4.47 16.76
CA VAL A 203 -4.04 4.38 15.94
C VAL A 203 -3.93 5.24 14.68
N ASP A 204 -3.38 6.45 14.81
CA ASP A 204 -3.21 7.36 13.68
C ASP A 204 -2.07 6.95 12.73
N GLU A 205 -1.04 6.24 13.20
CA GLU A 205 -0.01 5.63 12.33
C GLU A 205 -0.63 4.53 11.46
N MET A 206 -1.41 3.65 12.09
CA MET A 206 -2.08 2.55 11.39
C MET A 206 -3.15 3.07 10.44
N LEU A 207 -3.83 4.16 10.79
CA LEU A 207 -4.77 4.83 9.88
C LEU A 207 -4.05 5.38 8.64
N LEU A 208 -2.92 6.05 8.83
CA LEU A 208 -2.10 6.55 7.72
C LEU A 208 -1.59 5.40 6.85
N MET A 209 -1.03 4.35 7.45
CA MET A 209 -0.58 3.13 6.76
C MET A 209 -1.70 2.51 5.94
N HIS A 210 -2.91 2.41 6.48
CA HIS A 210 -4.06 1.85 5.79
C HIS A 210 -4.46 2.68 4.56
N GLN A 211 -4.56 4.01 4.69
CA GLN A 211 -4.87 4.88 3.56
C GLN A 211 -3.76 4.84 2.49
N LEU A 212 -2.50 4.73 2.92
CA LEU A 212 -1.35 4.64 2.05
C LEU A 212 -1.38 3.34 1.23
N VAL A 213 -1.52 2.18 1.87
CA VAL A 213 -1.65 0.88 1.19
C VAL A 213 -2.81 0.89 0.22
N LYS A 214 -3.96 1.43 0.64
CA LYS A 214 -5.14 1.55 -0.22
C LYS A 214 -4.86 2.36 -1.47
N LEU A 215 -4.24 3.52 -1.32
CA LEU A 215 -3.99 4.43 -2.43
C LEU A 215 -2.92 3.87 -3.39
N VAL A 216 -1.92 3.16 -2.88
CA VAL A 216 -0.94 2.43 -3.71
C VAL A 216 -1.61 1.29 -4.48
N ASP A 217 -2.46 0.50 -3.81
CA ASP A 217 -3.26 -0.53 -4.48
C ASP A 217 -4.13 0.07 -5.59
N ASP A 218 -4.77 1.22 -5.32
CA ASP A 218 -5.59 1.93 -6.30
C ASP A 218 -4.74 2.46 -7.47
N LEU A 219 -3.56 3.05 -7.21
CA LEU A 219 -2.62 3.55 -8.24
C LEU A 219 -2.17 2.45 -9.20
N VAL A 220 -1.88 1.27 -8.67
CA VAL A 220 -1.28 0.17 -9.44
C VAL A 220 -2.34 -0.75 -10.05
N CYS A 221 -3.46 -1.00 -9.37
CA CYS A 221 -4.46 -1.98 -9.79
C CYS A 221 -5.69 -1.37 -10.48
N SER A 222 -5.91 -0.05 -10.40
CA SER A 222 -7.11 0.55 -10.99
C SER A 222 -6.92 0.79 -12.48
N HIS A 223 -7.49 -0.10 -13.29
CA HIS A 223 -7.57 0.07 -14.75
C HIS A 223 -8.82 0.87 -15.20
N SER A 224 -9.69 1.28 -14.27
CA SER A 224 -10.94 1.99 -14.57
C SER A 224 -10.87 3.47 -14.16
N SER A 225 -11.30 4.36 -15.06
CA SER A 225 -11.35 5.82 -14.93
C SER A 225 -12.34 6.36 -13.88
N SER A 226 -13.00 5.51 -13.10
CA SER A 226 -14.07 5.90 -12.17
C SER A 226 -13.61 6.25 -10.75
N LEU A 227 -12.31 6.12 -10.44
CA LEU A 227 -11.81 6.48 -9.11
C LEU A 227 -11.72 8.00 -8.97
N ASN A 228 -12.38 8.55 -7.95
CA ASN A 228 -12.19 9.95 -7.58
C ASN A 228 -10.87 10.11 -6.81
N TRP A 229 -9.80 10.43 -7.55
CA TRP A 229 -8.44 10.62 -7.02
C TRP A 229 -8.35 11.72 -5.97
N GLU A 230 -9.11 12.80 -6.14
CA GLU A 230 -9.15 13.91 -5.18
C GLU A 230 -9.70 13.45 -3.83
N THR A 231 -10.79 12.68 -3.84
CA THR A 231 -11.37 12.11 -2.63
C THR A 231 -10.43 11.09 -1.98
N ALA A 232 -9.76 10.26 -2.78
CA ALA A 232 -8.83 9.25 -2.28
C ALA A 232 -7.59 9.90 -1.63
N ALA A 233 -6.95 10.86 -2.30
CA ALA A 233 -5.85 11.64 -1.74
C ALA A 233 -6.28 12.53 -0.58
N GLY A 234 -7.51 13.07 -0.60
CA GLY A 234 -8.08 13.83 0.51
C GLY A 234 -8.18 13.00 1.80
N LYS A 235 -8.53 11.71 1.69
CA LYS A 235 -8.52 10.78 2.84
C LYS A 235 -7.11 10.54 3.37
N LEU A 236 -6.12 10.39 2.47
CA LEU A 236 -4.72 10.28 2.87
C LEU A 236 -4.23 11.56 3.57
N SER A 237 -4.59 12.75 3.05
CA SER A 237 -4.29 14.06 3.66
C SER A 237 -4.84 14.17 5.08
N GLN A 238 -6.09 13.76 5.30
CA GLN A 238 -6.69 13.77 6.64
C GLN A 238 -6.02 12.78 7.59
N ALA A 239 -5.65 11.59 7.11
CA ALA A 239 -4.91 10.62 7.91
C ALA A 239 -3.51 11.13 8.28
N PHE A 240 -2.84 11.81 7.34
CA PHE A 240 -1.57 12.49 7.59
C PHE A 240 -1.68 13.58 8.64
N GLU A 241 -2.70 14.44 8.58
CA GLU A 241 -2.90 15.51 9.58
C GLU A 241 -3.09 14.93 11.00
N LYS A 242 -3.87 13.86 11.13
CA LYS A 242 -4.04 13.15 12.43
C LYS A 242 -2.74 12.54 12.91
N PHE A 243 -2.02 11.84 12.02
CA PHE A 243 -0.71 11.30 12.33
C PHE A 243 0.25 12.40 12.80
N TRP A 244 0.34 13.51 12.07
CA TRP A 244 1.21 14.63 12.39
C TRP A 244 0.83 15.30 13.72
N GLY A 245 -0.47 15.42 14.01
CA GLY A 245 -0.98 16.00 15.26
C GLY A 245 -0.73 15.13 16.49
N SER A 246 -0.84 13.80 16.34
CA SER A 246 -0.80 12.86 17.47
C SER A 246 0.54 12.14 17.66
N CYS A 247 1.34 11.97 16.60
CA CYS A 247 2.52 11.10 16.60
C CYS A 247 3.82 11.93 16.54
N ARG A 248 4.42 12.22 17.70
CA ARG A 248 5.65 13.01 17.79
C ARG A 248 6.84 12.29 17.14
N ILE A 249 7.56 12.93 16.23
CA ILE A 249 8.79 12.38 15.63
C ILE A 249 10.04 12.90 16.37
N TRP A 250 10.01 14.19 16.73
CA TRP A 250 11.07 14.87 17.47
C TRP A 250 10.82 14.90 18.98
N GLY A 251 11.74 15.52 19.72
CA GLY A 251 11.68 15.65 21.17
C GLY A 251 12.09 14.35 21.86
N GLU A 252 11.32 13.93 22.86
CA GLU A 252 11.58 12.71 23.64
C GLU A 252 11.69 11.46 22.76
N VAL A 253 10.88 11.35 21.69
CA VAL A 253 10.90 10.18 20.80
C VAL A 253 12.25 10.05 20.10
N LYS A 254 12.78 11.15 19.54
CA LYS A 254 14.11 11.19 18.93
C LYS A 254 15.22 10.74 19.90
N ILE A 255 15.11 11.10 21.17
CA ILE A 255 16.16 10.85 22.18
C ILE A 255 16.05 9.43 22.77
N GLN A 256 14.84 9.01 23.13
CA GLN A 256 14.59 7.78 23.88
C GLN A 256 14.29 6.58 22.96
N THR A 257 13.64 6.82 21.82
CA THR A 257 13.17 5.78 20.89
C THR A 257 13.48 6.16 19.43
N PRO A 258 14.78 6.35 19.09
CA PRO A 258 15.18 6.81 17.76
C PRO A 258 14.68 5.91 16.63
N GLU A 259 14.58 4.60 16.85
CA GLU A 259 14.04 3.65 15.86
C GLU A 259 12.57 3.95 15.52
N LEU A 260 11.75 4.30 16.52
CA LEU A 260 10.36 4.71 16.29
C LEU A 260 10.29 6.04 15.54
N ALA A 261 11.17 7.00 15.87
CA ALA A 261 11.27 8.25 15.11
C ALA A 261 11.59 7.96 13.63
N GLN A 262 12.54 7.06 13.37
CA GLN A 262 12.89 6.65 12.00
C GLN A 262 11.73 5.91 11.31
N ALA A 263 11.04 4.99 11.98
CA ALA A 263 9.88 4.30 11.43
C ALA A 263 8.78 5.28 11.00
N ARG A 264 8.51 6.29 11.83
CA ARG A 264 7.57 7.39 11.52
C ARG A 264 8.05 8.24 10.33
N LEU A 265 9.35 8.46 10.20
CA LEU A 265 9.93 9.11 9.01
C LEU A 265 9.76 8.25 7.75
N GLY A 266 9.86 6.92 7.87
CA GLY A 266 9.53 6.00 6.77
C GLY A 266 8.09 6.18 6.26
N LEU A 267 7.12 6.32 7.17
CA LEU A 267 5.75 6.67 6.78
C LEU A 267 5.66 8.02 6.05
N LEU A 268 6.43 9.04 6.48
CA LEU A 268 6.46 10.34 5.79
C LEU A 268 7.05 10.24 4.38
N VAL A 269 8.13 9.49 4.19
CA VAL A 269 8.73 9.27 2.86
C VAL A 269 7.69 8.64 1.93
N ALA A 270 7.07 7.54 2.35
CA ALA A 270 6.08 6.87 1.54
C ALA A 270 4.86 7.75 1.24
N THR A 271 4.39 8.50 2.24
CA THR A 271 3.27 9.45 2.09
C THR A 271 3.60 10.55 1.09
N GLN A 272 4.81 11.11 1.15
CA GLN A 272 5.29 12.12 0.20
C GLN A 272 5.29 11.58 -1.24
N LEU A 273 5.84 10.37 -1.45
CA LEU A 273 5.91 9.72 -2.76
C LEU A 273 4.52 9.49 -3.36
N VAL A 274 3.58 8.99 -2.54
CA VAL A 274 2.22 8.71 -2.99
C VAL A 274 1.45 10.01 -3.28
N PHE A 275 1.58 11.05 -2.44
CA PHE A 275 0.95 12.34 -2.75
C PHE A 275 1.44 12.92 -4.06
N ARG A 276 2.75 12.88 -4.29
CA ARG A 276 3.33 13.36 -5.54
C ARG A 276 2.77 12.63 -6.74
N SER A 277 2.76 11.30 -6.68
CA SER A 277 2.24 10.45 -7.77
C SER A 277 0.77 10.79 -8.08
N VAL A 278 -0.06 11.01 -7.06
CA VAL A 278 -1.46 11.38 -7.29
C VAL A 278 -1.61 12.82 -7.81
N LEU A 279 -0.88 13.78 -7.25
CA LEU A 279 -0.93 15.18 -7.69
C LEU A 279 -0.48 15.32 -9.15
N GLU A 280 0.68 14.79 -9.49
CA GLU A 280 1.31 14.96 -10.80
C GLU A 280 0.67 14.03 -11.85
N ASP A 281 0.52 12.73 -11.55
CA ASP A 281 0.14 11.75 -12.58
C ASP A 281 -1.38 11.56 -12.72
N LYS A 282 -2.15 11.81 -11.66
CA LYS A 282 -3.62 11.58 -11.67
C LYS A 282 -4.44 12.85 -11.67
N LEU A 283 -4.03 13.87 -10.93
CA LEU A 283 -4.74 15.15 -10.84
C LEU A 283 -4.17 16.20 -11.81
N GLY A 284 -2.99 15.99 -12.38
CA GLY A 284 -2.36 16.91 -13.33
C GLY A 284 -1.98 18.26 -12.72
N VAL A 285 -1.72 18.31 -11.41
CA VAL A 285 -1.34 19.51 -10.68
C VAL A 285 0.05 19.36 -10.08
N VAL A 286 0.70 20.48 -9.81
CA VAL A 286 2.06 20.48 -9.23
C VAL A 286 2.03 19.94 -7.81
N ALA A 287 3.05 19.14 -7.46
CA ALA A 287 3.35 18.74 -6.09
C ALA A 287 4.42 19.67 -5.48
N PRO A 288 4.03 20.75 -4.78
CA PRO A 288 4.98 21.75 -4.32
C PRO A 288 5.88 21.20 -3.21
N ILE A 289 7.18 21.51 -3.31
CA ILE A 289 8.19 21.14 -2.31
C ILE A 289 8.07 22.01 -1.03
N GLU A 290 7.45 23.19 -1.17
CA GLU A 290 7.21 24.19 -0.13
C GLU A 290 5.97 25.02 -0.51
N LEU A 291 5.16 25.40 0.49
CA LEU A 291 3.96 26.25 0.37
C LEU A 291 3.97 27.30 1.47
#